data_AF-A0AA40K5J9-F1
#
_entry.id   AF-A0AA40K5J9-F1
#
_cell.length_a   1.000
_cell.length_b   1.000
_cell.length_c   1.000
_cell.angle_alpha   90.00
_cell.angle_beta   90.00
_cell.angle_gamma   90.00
#
_symmetry.space_group_name_H-M   'P 1'
#
loop_
_entity.id
_entity.type
_entity.pdbx_description
1 polymer ?
#
loop_
_entity_poly.entity_id
_entity_poly.type
_entity_poly.pdbx_seq_one_letter_code
_entity_poly.pdbx_strand_id
1 'polypeptide(L)'
;MNWFINASIVSVVRLFQHWGVFDALPMPTPGLPPSKQGMPVPTLAAKLEAEESILLRLAYMLTSSSILHLVPAEGPSTPARLSHTPTSLALRSGQPMGAMFRLMFTNVVSTSTVLPSYFSTYGRREPLGPSHIPTSFLAGQPELDYFTNLNRDPAAIDDFMLAMAIAHRNAPTTGMYDMTPILAAAAAEPSRPVWIDVGGGDGHTVAIFRRAHPALPAAQCLIQDLPEVCVQAAHKAAADAELDGVRWEPMDFHADPPVVGGRAYYLRHVLRDYSDATATRILKNVARGLTRADARILVAEQVSTEPPAQYAAFKDFTMLAIGGKDRTLEGFKKVARDAGLEVEKVWRDKGTPHAVLEMRLVGAGVE
;
A
#
# COMPACT_ATOMS: atom_id res chain seq x y z
N MET A 1 -0.09 18.39 25.10
CA MET A 1 0.17 19.49 24.14
C MET A 1 0.79 18.98 22.83
N ASN A 2 1.88 18.20 22.85
CA ASN A 2 2.57 17.71 21.63
C ASN A 2 1.67 17.00 20.62
N TRP A 3 0.66 16.23 21.06
CA TRP A 3 -0.33 15.61 20.17
C TRP A 3 -1.05 16.62 19.28
N PHE A 4 -1.51 17.74 19.85
CA PHE A 4 -2.23 18.79 19.11
C PHE A 4 -1.30 19.62 18.22
N ILE A 5 -0.03 19.78 18.62
CA ILE A 5 0.99 20.41 17.76
C ILE A 5 1.19 19.56 16.50
N ASN A 6 1.43 18.26 16.67
CA ASN A 6 1.61 17.33 15.54
C ASN A 6 0.36 17.24 14.66
N ALA A 7 -0.83 17.17 15.26
CA ALA A 7 -2.09 17.21 14.51
C ALA A 7 -2.26 18.51 13.70
N SER A 8 -1.85 19.64 14.26
CA SER A 8 -1.88 20.93 13.56
C SER A 8 -0.91 20.95 12.39
N ILE A 9 0.32 20.43 12.55
CA ILE A 9 1.28 20.31 11.45
C ILE A 9 0.68 19.47 10.31
N VAL A 10 0.12 18.31 10.63
CA VAL A 10 -0.52 17.42 9.64
C VAL A 10 -1.67 18.12 8.92
N SER A 11 -2.49 18.87 9.65
CA SER A 11 -3.60 19.65 9.09
C SER A 11 -3.10 20.73 8.12
N VAL A 12 -2.05 21.46 8.48
CA VAL A 12 -1.49 22.51 7.61
C VAL A 12 -0.81 21.92 6.38
N VAL A 13 -0.09 20.79 6.50
CA VAL A 13 0.47 20.11 5.32
C VAL A 13 -0.64 19.73 4.35
N ARG A 14 -1.74 19.11 4.83
CA ARG A 14 -2.86 18.73 3.98
C ARG A 14 -3.51 19.94 3.31
N LEU A 15 -3.67 21.04 4.05
CA LEU A 15 -4.22 22.28 3.53
C LEU A 15 -3.30 22.91 2.47
N PHE A 16 -1.99 22.92 2.69
CA PHE A 16 -1.01 23.44 1.72
C PHE A 16 -0.92 22.60 0.46
N GLN A 17 -1.13 21.28 0.55
CA GLN A 17 -1.33 20.44 -0.64
C GLN A 17 -2.63 20.80 -1.36
N HIS A 18 -3.72 21.04 -0.64
CA HIS A 18 -5.00 21.42 -1.24
C HIS A 18 -4.94 22.79 -1.95
N TRP A 19 -4.31 23.78 -1.32
CA TRP A 19 -4.11 25.11 -1.90
C TRP A 19 -3.02 25.14 -2.98
N GLY A 20 -2.25 24.07 -3.17
CA GLY A 20 -1.15 24.05 -4.15
C GLY A 20 0.06 24.89 -3.74
N VAL A 21 0.22 25.20 -2.44
CA VAL A 21 1.33 26.05 -1.94
C VAL A 21 2.68 25.43 -2.28
N PHE A 22 2.84 24.11 -2.10
CA PHE A 22 4.09 23.43 -2.39
C PHE A 22 4.43 23.43 -3.89
N ASP A 23 3.44 23.47 -4.77
CA ASP A 23 3.68 23.51 -6.23
C ASP A 23 3.87 24.93 -6.75
N ALA A 24 3.30 25.94 -6.09
CA ALA A 24 3.47 27.35 -6.42
C ALA A 24 4.85 27.91 -6.03
N LEU A 25 5.52 27.29 -5.06
CA LEU A 25 6.89 27.63 -4.66
C LEU A 25 7.90 27.23 -5.75
N PRO A 26 8.91 28.08 -6.03
CA PRO A 26 9.90 27.77 -7.05
C PRO A 26 10.89 26.72 -6.55
N MET A 27 11.42 25.91 -7.48
CA MET A 27 12.50 24.99 -7.18
C MET A 27 13.73 25.71 -6.64
N PRO A 28 14.49 25.11 -5.70
CA PRO A 28 15.73 25.70 -5.21
C PRO A 28 16.69 26.03 -6.36
N THR A 29 17.20 27.25 -6.38
CA THR A 29 18.14 27.71 -7.42
C THR A 29 19.58 27.44 -6.99
N PRO A 30 20.37 26.64 -7.73
CA PRO A 30 21.76 26.39 -7.39
C PRO A 30 22.58 27.69 -7.29
N GLY A 31 23.43 27.81 -6.27
CA GLY A 31 24.29 28.98 -6.05
C GLY A 31 23.59 30.22 -5.47
N LEU A 32 22.26 30.22 -5.35
CA LEU A 32 21.53 31.30 -4.69
C LEU A 32 21.58 31.12 -3.16
N PRO A 33 21.96 32.17 -2.38
CA PRO A 33 22.08 32.04 -0.93
C PRO A 33 20.72 31.76 -0.28
N PRO A 34 20.66 31.06 0.87
CA PRO A 34 19.40 30.71 1.54
C PRO A 34 18.47 31.90 1.80
N SER A 35 19.01 33.08 2.09
CA SER A 35 18.24 34.32 2.31
C SER A 35 17.50 34.83 1.06
N LYS A 36 17.92 34.40 -0.13
CA LYS A 36 17.32 34.79 -1.41
C LYS A 36 16.52 33.67 -2.07
N GLN A 37 16.56 32.45 -1.53
CA GLN A 37 15.77 31.32 -2.05
C GLN A 37 14.26 31.58 -1.95
N GLY A 38 13.49 30.83 -2.74
CA GLY A 38 12.04 30.84 -2.66
C GLY A 38 11.37 32.12 -3.17
N MET A 39 10.18 32.42 -2.65
CA MET A 39 9.29 33.47 -3.14
C MET A 39 8.84 34.41 -2.01
N PRO A 40 8.74 35.73 -2.26
CA PRO A 40 8.07 36.64 -1.34
C PRO A 40 6.64 36.20 -1.02
N VAL A 41 6.24 36.29 0.25
CA VAL A 41 4.88 35.93 0.70
C VAL A 41 3.78 36.73 -0.03
N PRO A 42 3.90 38.04 -0.28
CA PRO A 42 2.91 38.79 -1.08
C PRO A 42 2.71 38.20 -2.48
N THR A 43 3.81 37.85 -3.15
CA THR A 43 3.77 37.27 -4.50
C THR A 43 3.15 35.87 -4.47
N LEU A 44 3.48 35.06 -3.47
CA LEU A 44 2.90 33.73 -3.30
C LEU A 44 1.41 33.79 -2.97
N ALA A 45 1.02 34.69 -2.07
CA ALA A 45 -0.38 34.92 -1.68
C ALA A 45 -1.23 35.35 -2.89
N ALA A 46 -0.73 36.29 -3.70
CA ALA A 46 -1.38 36.71 -4.93
C ALA A 46 -1.55 35.56 -5.94
N LYS A 47 -0.54 34.68 -6.10
CA LYS A 47 -0.65 33.49 -6.96
C LYS A 47 -1.68 32.46 -6.49
N LEU A 48 -1.91 32.39 -5.19
CA LEU A 48 -2.80 31.42 -4.56
C LEU A 48 -4.20 32.00 -4.27
N GLU A 49 -4.45 33.25 -4.65
CA GLU A 49 -5.67 33.98 -4.32
C GLU A 49 -5.97 33.97 -2.80
N ALA A 50 -4.93 34.05 -1.98
CA ALA A 50 -5.01 33.98 -0.52
C ALA A 50 -4.61 35.32 0.12
N GLU A 51 -5.12 35.60 1.31
CA GLU A 51 -4.60 36.70 2.13
C GLU A 51 -3.19 36.36 2.63
N GLU A 52 -2.28 37.34 2.60
CA GLU A 52 -0.91 37.17 3.11
C GLU A 52 -0.91 36.74 4.59
N SER A 53 -1.82 37.31 5.37
CA SER A 53 -1.90 37.10 6.82
C SER A 53 -2.19 35.63 7.16
N ILE A 54 -3.12 34.98 6.46
CA ILE A 54 -3.47 33.59 6.71
C ILE A 54 -2.40 32.63 6.16
N LEU A 55 -1.83 32.93 4.99
CA LEU A 55 -0.75 32.14 4.41
C LEU A 55 0.47 32.11 5.34
N LEU A 56 0.87 33.28 5.87
CA LEU A 56 2.00 33.38 6.77
C LEU A 56 1.73 32.72 8.13
N ARG A 57 0.53 32.92 8.71
CA ARG A 57 0.10 32.26 9.96
C ARG A 57 0.19 30.73 9.87
N LEU A 58 -0.31 30.16 8.77
CA LEU A 58 -0.23 28.73 8.53
C LEU A 58 1.21 28.27 8.27
N ALA A 59 1.96 29.04 7.48
CA ALA A 59 3.35 28.71 7.17
C ALA A 59 4.23 28.63 8.42
N TYR A 60 3.96 29.41 9.47
CA TYR A 60 4.69 29.30 10.75
C TYR A 60 4.64 27.90 11.37
N MET A 61 3.54 27.15 11.19
CA MET A 61 3.47 25.76 11.66
C MET A 61 4.45 24.85 10.91
N LEU A 62 4.62 25.08 9.60
CA LEU A 62 5.51 24.27 8.77
C LEU A 62 6.97 24.70 8.92
N THR A 63 7.23 25.97 9.19
CA THR A 63 8.60 26.49 9.34
C THR A 63 9.17 26.16 10.71
N SER A 64 8.36 26.24 11.77
CA SER A 64 8.74 25.76 13.11
C SER A 64 9.04 24.25 13.16
N SER A 65 8.57 23.50 12.15
CA SER A 65 8.79 22.05 11.99
C SER A 65 9.79 21.71 10.88
N SER A 66 10.49 22.71 10.33
CA SER A 66 11.48 22.55 9.23
C SER A 66 10.93 21.91 7.94
N ILE A 67 9.62 21.88 7.76
CA ILE A 67 8.96 21.43 6.53
C ILE A 67 9.09 22.51 5.45
N LEU A 68 9.01 23.78 5.83
CA LEU A 68 9.34 24.92 4.99
C LEU A 68 10.45 25.75 5.63
N HIS A 69 11.10 26.58 4.84
CA HIS A 69 12.01 27.60 5.34
C HIS A 69 11.39 28.98 5.14
N LEU A 70 11.52 29.84 6.16
CA LEU A 70 11.04 31.22 6.15
C LEU A 70 12.22 32.16 6.40
N VAL A 71 12.41 33.09 5.48
CA VAL A 71 13.23 34.29 5.71
C VAL A 71 12.28 35.38 6.20
N PRO A 72 12.46 35.92 7.43
CA PRO A 72 11.60 36.99 7.94
C PRO A 72 11.66 38.25 7.07
N ALA A 73 10.65 39.11 7.21
CA ALA A 73 10.68 40.42 6.56
C ALA A 73 11.75 41.31 7.19
N GLU A 74 12.46 42.08 6.37
CA GLU A 74 13.43 43.09 6.78
C GLU A 74 12.90 44.49 6.41
N GLY A 75 11.80 44.87 7.06
CA GLY A 75 11.11 46.13 6.82
C GLY A 75 10.13 46.13 5.63
N PRO A 76 9.48 47.27 5.34
CA PRO A 76 8.37 47.34 4.38
C PRO A 76 8.73 46.99 2.93
N SER A 77 10.00 47.20 2.54
CA SER A 77 10.49 46.95 1.18
C SER A 77 11.04 45.53 0.97
N THR A 78 11.21 44.76 2.04
CA THR A 78 11.80 43.41 2.01
C THR A 78 10.84 42.45 2.69
N PRO A 79 9.77 42.00 1.99
CA PRO A 79 8.79 41.10 2.57
C PRO A 79 9.40 39.74 2.91
N ALA A 80 8.77 39.03 3.84
CA ALA A 80 9.15 37.67 4.21
C ALA A 80 9.11 36.74 2.98
N ARG A 81 9.98 35.73 2.95
CA ARG A 81 10.08 34.77 1.84
C ARG A 81 9.92 33.33 2.33
N LEU A 82 9.17 32.54 1.59
CA LEU A 82 9.05 31.10 1.81
C LEU A 82 9.84 30.32 0.76
N SER A 83 10.57 29.30 1.19
CA SER A 83 11.32 28.42 0.30
C SER A 83 11.17 26.96 0.71
N HIS A 84 11.40 26.08 -0.25
CA HIS A 84 11.41 24.64 -0.01
C HIS A 84 12.53 24.19 0.92
N THR A 85 12.23 23.16 1.71
CA THR A 85 13.20 22.18 2.24
C THR A 85 13.03 20.85 1.50
N PRO A 86 13.95 19.87 1.66
CA PRO A 86 13.78 18.53 1.08
C PRO A 86 12.42 17.88 1.43
N THR A 87 11.91 18.11 2.63
CA THR A 87 10.61 17.58 3.08
C THR A 87 9.45 18.18 2.28
N SER A 88 9.37 19.51 2.14
CA SER A 88 8.31 20.12 1.31
C SER A 88 8.41 19.76 -0.17
N LEU A 89 9.61 19.50 -0.71
CA LEU A 89 9.75 19.04 -2.09
C LEU A 89 9.11 17.67 -2.28
N ALA A 90 9.25 16.77 -1.31
CA ALA A 90 8.64 15.45 -1.34
C ALA A 90 7.10 15.48 -1.18
N LEU A 91 6.54 16.59 -0.66
CA LEU A 91 5.09 16.76 -0.44
C LEU A 91 4.33 17.34 -1.64
N ARG A 92 5.04 17.74 -2.70
CA ARG A 92 4.49 18.31 -3.94
C ARG A 92 3.58 17.33 -4.69
N SER A 93 2.80 17.88 -5.62
CA SER A 93 1.99 17.06 -6.54
C SER A 93 2.87 16.18 -7.42
N GLY A 94 2.39 14.97 -7.74
CA GLY A 94 3.14 13.97 -8.50
C GLY A 94 4.29 13.30 -7.75
N GLN A 95 4.51 13.61 -6.45
CA GLN A 95 5.52 12.95 -5.64
C GLN A 95 4.92 11.80 -4.80
N PRO A 96 5.57 10.60 -4.76
CA PRO A 96 5.10 9.46 -3.97
C PRO A 96 4.86 9.74 -2.49
N MET A 97 5.72 10.55 -1.86
CA MET A 97 5.54 10.91 -0.45
C MET A 97 4.35 11.85 -0.23
N GLY A 98 4.13 12.81 -1.14
CA GLY A 98 2.96 13.68 -1.11
C GLY A 98 1.64 12.91 -1.24
N ALA A 99 1.60 11.92 -2.14
CA ALA A 99 0.46 11.04 -2.32
C ALA A 99 0.23 10.13 -1.08
N MET A 100 1.31 9.54 -0.55
CA MET A 100 1.25 8.77 0.70
C MET A 100 0.72 9.62 1.87
N PHE A 101 1.13 10.88 1.97
CA PHE A 101 0.62 11.79 3.00
C PHE A 101 -0.90 12.00 2.88
N ARG A 102 -1.42 12.23 1.66
CA ARG A 102 -2.87 12.40 1.42
C ARG A 102 -3.64 11.13 1.78
N LEU A 103 -3.13 9.96 1.38
CA LEU A 103 -3.71 8.67 1.72
C LEU A 103 -3.78 8.46 3.24
N MET A 104 -2.68 8.70 3.95
CA MET A 104 -2.63 8.56 5.41
C MET A 104 -3.48 9.61 6.13
N PHE A 105 -3.60 10.82 5.58
CA PHE A 105 -4.52 11.83 6.11
C PHE A 105 -5.96 11.32 6.08
N THR A 106 -6.41 10.77 4.95
CA THR A 106 -7.76 10.19 4.85
C THR A 106 -7.92 9.00 5.79
N ASN A 107 -7.04 8.00 5.70
CA ASN A 107 -7.22 6.73 6.41
C ASN A 107 -7.04 6.85 7.92
N VAL A 108 -6.26 7.82 8.41
CA VAL A 108 -6.00 8.01 9.83
C VAL A 108 -6.77 9.21 10.38
N VAL A 109 -6.50 10.40 9.84
CA VAL A 109 -7.02 11.65 10.43
C VAL A 109 -8.51 11.79 10.15
N SER A 110 -8.92 11.75 8.88
CA SER A 110 -10.34 11.91 8.53
C SER A 110 -11.19 10.77 9.10
N THR A 111 -10.73 9.52 8.97
CA THR A 111 -11.43 8.36 9.54
C THR A 111 -11.59 8.46 11.06
N SER A 112 -10.60 8.97 11.79
CA SER A 112 -10.69 9.08 13.25
C SER A 112 -11.87 9.93 13.72
N THR A 113 -12.32 10.89 12.91
CA THR A 113 -13.44 11.78 13.22
C THR A 113 -14.79 11.04 13.27
N VAL A 114 -14.89 9.88 12.58
CA VAL A 114 -16.13 9.10 12.49
C VAL A 114 -16.10 7.81 13.30
N LEU A 115 -14.96 7.39 13.85
CA LEU A 115 -14.83 6.10 14.56
C LEU A 115 -15.84 5.91 15.71
N PRO A 116 -16.12 6.90 16.58
CA PRO A 116 -17.13 6.73 17.64
C PRO A 116 -18.53 6.44 17.07
N SER A 117 -18.93 7.16 16.02
CA SER A 117 -20.22 6.96 15.35
C SER A 117 -20.26 5.63 14.60
N TYR A 118 -19.16 5.26 13.92
CA TYR A 118 -19.01 3.99 13.23
C TYR A 118 -19.25 2.80 14.18
N PHE A 119 -18.55 2.77 15.34
CA PHE A 119 -18.72 1.69 16.32
C PHE A 119 -20.04 1.76 17.09
N SER A 120 -20.72 2.91 17.10
CA SER A 120 -22.09 3.01 17.63
C SER A 120 -23.10 2.37 16.67
N THR A 121 -22.88 2.52 15.36
CA THR A 121 -23.75 1.97 14.30
C THR A 121 -23.53 0.47 14.10
N TYR A 122 -22.28 0.02 13.96
CA TYR A 122 -21.97 -1.38 13.62
C TYR A 122 -21.57 -2.24 14.83
N GLY A 123 -21.51 -1.62 16.01
CA GLY A 123 -21.08 -2.26 17.24
C GLY A 123 -19.55 -2.39 17.35
N ARG A 124 -19.07 -2.74 18.55
CA ARG A 124 -17.64 -2.85 18.88
C ARG A 124 -17.05 -4.18 18.38
N ARG A 125 -17.01 -4.36 17.06
CA ARG A 125 -16.52 -5.57 16.39
C ARG A 125 -15.63 -5.18 15.20
N GLU A 126 -14.79 -6.09 14.75
CA GLU A 126 -14.03 -5.89 13.52
C GLU A 126 -14.97 -5.78 12.31
N PRO A 127 -14.62 -4.98 11.28
CA PRO A 127 -15.30 -5.02 9.99
C PRO A 127 -15.23 -6.44 9.43
N LEU A 128 -16.37 -7.02 9.00
CA LEU A 128 -16.41 -8.43 8.60
C LEU A 128 -16.21 -8.64 7.10
N GLY A 129 -16.72 -7.73 6.28
CA GLY A 129 -16.70 -7.80 4.82
C GLY A 129 -15.91 -6.67 4.16
N PRO A 130 -15.86 -6.66 2.82
CA PRO A 130 -15.17 -5.62 2.07
C PRO A 130 -15.88 -4.26 2.15
N SER A 131 -17.18 -4.23 2.45
CA SER A 131 -17.99 -3.03 2.71
C SER A 131 -18.26 -2.82 4.20
N HIS A 132 -18.94 -1.73 4.55
CA HIS A 132 -19.21 -1.31 5.93
C HIS A 132 -17.93 -1.08 6.75
N ILE A 133 -16.92 -0.53 6.10
CA ILE A 133 -15.61 -0.20 6.66
C ILE A 133 -15.54 1.28 7.06
N PRO A 134 -14.60 1.70 7.94
CA PRO A 134 -14.56 3.07 8.42
C PRO A 134 -14.43 4.15 7.33
N THR A 135 -13.66 3.90 6.28
CA THR A 135 -13.48 4.84 5.16
C THR A 135 -14.72 4.97 4.28
N SER A 136 -15.45 3.89 4.02
CA SER A 136 -16.71 3.96 3.25
C SER A 136 -17.85 4.58 4.09
N PHE A 137 -17.83 4.37 5.41
CA PHE A 137 -18.69 5.09 6.34
C PHE A 137 -18.40 6.60 6.37
N LEU A 138 -17.12 7.00 6.42
CA LEU A 138 -16.70 8.40 6.30
C LEU A 138 -17.22 9.05 5.00
N ALA A 139 -17.16 8.32 3.89
CA ALA A 139 -17.65 8.78 2.59
C ALA A 139 -19.19 8.82 2.48
N GLY A 140 -19.93 8.32 3.48
CA GLY A 140 -21.38 8.19 3.41
C GLY A 140 -21.84 7.15 2.37
N GLN A 141 -20.99 6.16 2.06
CA GLN A 141 -21.22 5.12 1.07
C GLN A 141 -20.93 3.73 1.69
N PRO A 142 -21.61 3.34 2.78
CA PRO A 142 -21.24 2.15 3.56
C PRO A 142 -21.31 0.85 2.76
N GLU A 143 -22.14 0.77 1.72
CA GLU A 143 -22.30 -0.42 0.88
C GLU A 143 -21.11 -0.67 -0.07
N LEU A 144 -20.27 0.33 -0.31
CA LEU A 144 -19.12 0.19 -1.19
C LEU A 144 -17.92 -0.36 -0.44
N ASP A 145 -17.13 -1.18 -1.13
CA ASP A 145 -15.80 -1.54 -0.68
C ASP A 145 -14.79 -0.39 -0.89
N TYR A 146 -13.60 -0.56 -0.31
CA TYR A 146 -12.55 0.44 -0.36
C TYR A 146 -12.16 0.85 -1.79
N PHE A 147 -11.92 -0.11 -2.68
CA PHE A 147 -11.45 0.14 -4.03
C PHE A 147 -12.58 0.65 -4.93
N THR A 148 -13.80 0.13 -4.81
CA THR A 148 -14.97 0.66 -5.51
C THR A 148 -15.21 2.12 -5.14
N ASN A 149 -15.07 2.48 -3.85
CA ASN A 149 -15.19 3.86 -3.42
C ASN A 149 -14.06 4.75 -3.95
N LEU A 150 -12.82 4.26 -3.93
CA LEU A 150 -11.66 4.96 -4.48
C LEU A 150 -11.79 5.21 -5.98
N ASN A 151 -12.33 4.25 -6.72
CA ASN A 151 -12.46 4.30 -8.18
C ASN A 151 -13.45 5.36 -8.69
N ARG A 152 -14.21 5.99 -7.80
CA ARG A 152 -15.15 7.07 -8.14
C ARG A 152 -14.45 8.39 -8.45
N ASP A 153 -13.19 8.54 -8.03
CA ASP A 153 -12.37 9.72 -8.30
C ASP A 153 -11.04 9.27 -8.95
N PRO A 154 -10.86 9.51 -10.27
CA PRO A 154 -9.63 9.17 -10.97
C PRO A 154 -8.37 9.72 -10.31
N ALA A 155 -8.43 10.93 -9.73
CA ALA A 155 -7.28 11.53 -9.05
C ALA A 155 -6.93 10.78 -7.76
N ALA A 156 -7.93 10.22 -7.07
CA ALA A 156 -7.71 9.42 -5.86
C ALA A 156 -7.06 8.08 -6.18
N ILE A 157 -7.44 7.42 -7.28
CA ILE A 157 -6.77 6.21 -7.77
C ILE A 157 -5.31 6.52 -8.12
N ASP A 158 -5.06 7.58 -8.88
CA ASP A 158 -3.69 7.95 -9.28
C ASP A 158 -2.81 8.22 -8.05
N ASP A 159 -3.34 8.95 -7.06
CA ASP A 159 -2.66 9.17 -5.79
C ASP A 159 -2.42 7.88 -5.02
N PHE A 160 -3.41 6.97 -4.97
CA PHE A 160 -3.24 5.68 -4.33
C PHE A 160 -2.13 4.86 -4.99
N MET A 161 -2.14 4.74 -6.32
CA MET A 161 -1.13 4.02 -7.08
C MET A 161 0.27 4.62 -6.85
N LEU A 162 0.36 5.96 -6.85
CA LEU A 162 1.60 6.67 -6.59
C LEU A 162 2.10 6.48 -5.14
N ALA A 163 1.20 6.43 -4.16
CA ALA A 163 1.51 6.11 -2.77
C ALA A 163 2.00 4.67 -2.61
N MET A 164 1.41 3.71 -3.34
CA MET A 164 1.81 2.31 -3.28
C MET A 164 3.27 2.10 -3.67
N ALA A 165 3.88 2.96 -4.50
CA ALA A 165 5.30 2.91 -4.80
C ALA A 165 6.20 3.03 -3.55
N ILE A 166 5.78 3.80 -2.53
CA ILE A 166 6.49 3.89 -1.24
C ILE A 166 6.29 2.62 -0.42
N ALA A 167 5.06 2.09 -0.37
CA ALA A 167 4.74 0.88 0.38
C ALA A 167 5.55 -0.32 -0.15
N HIS A 168 5.65 -0.47 -1.48
CA HIS A 168 6.43 -1.50 -2.13
C HIS A 168 7.93 -1.41 -1.80
N ARG A 169 8.52 -0.22 -1.81
CA ARG A 169 9.95 -0.02 -1.46
C ARG A 169 10.28 -0.46 -0.04
N ASN A 170 9.33 -0.36 0.88
CA ASN A 170 9.53 -0.68 2.30
C ASN A 170 9.25 -2.15 2.65
N ALA A 171 8.77 -2.95 1.70
CA ALA A 171 8.44 -4.36 1.88
C ALA A 171 9.29 -5.21 0.93
N PRO A 172 10.30 -5.95 1.43
CA PRO A 172 11.14 -6.76 0.56
C PRO A 172 10.31 -7.79 -0.19
N THR A 173 10.57 -7.92 -1.50
CA THR A 173 9.88 -8.88 -2.37
C THR A 173 10.65 -10.21 -2.44
N THR A 174 11.98 -10.14 -2.52
CA THR A 174 12.87 -11.31 -2.63
C THR A 174 13.77 -11.45 -1.41
N GLY A 175 14.54 -12.55 -1.35
CA GLY A 175 15.53 -12.81 -0.30
C GLY A 175 14.99 -13.50 0.96
N MET A 176 13.66 -13.54 1.16
CA MET A 176 13.05 -14.27 2.27
C MET A 176 12.81 -15.75 1.93
N TYR A 177 12.24 -16.03 0.76
CA TYR A 177 11.81 -17.37 0.34
C TYR A 177 12.86 -18.07 -0.52
N ASP A 178 13.07 -19.37 -0.28
CA ASP A 178 13.94 -20.20 -1.10
C ASP A 178 13.25 -20.61 -2.40
N MET A 179 13.69 -20.04 -3.51
CA MET A 179 13.13 -20.32 -4.84
C MET A 179 13.59 -21.66 -5.44
N THR A 180 14.52 -22.37 -4.81
CA THR A 180 15.08 -23.62 -5.34
C THR A 180 14.01 -24.66 -5.73
N PRO A 181 12.97 -24.94 -4.90
CA PRO A 181 11.93 -25.90 -5.27
C PRO A 181 11.07 -25.43 -6.46
N ILE A 182 10.86 -24.12 -6.60
CA ILE A 182 10.09 -23.53 -7.71
C ILE A 182 10.87 -23.64 -9.01
N LEU A 183 12.15 -23.29 -8.99
CA LEU A 183 13.03 -23.37 -10.16
C LEU A 183 13.24 -24.82 -10.61
N ALA A 184 13.37 -25.76 -9.67
CA ALA A 184 13.46 -27.19 -9.98
C ALA A 184 12.18 -27.70 -10.67
N ALA A 185 10.99 -27.31 -10.17
CA ALA A 185 9.72 -27.66 -10.80
C ALA A 185 9.58 -27.03 -12.19
N ALA A 186 10.06 -25.78 -12.37
CA ALA A 186 10.03 -25.09 -13.66
C ALA A 186 10.81 -25.87 -14.73
N ALA A 187 12.01 -26.33 -14.38
CA ALA A 187 12.85 -27.13 -15.28
C ALA A 187 12.28 -28.53 -15.57
N ALA A 188 11.65 -29.17 -14.58
CA ALA A 188 11.13 -30.53 -14.70
C ALA A 188 9.78 -30.62 -15.46
N GLU A 189 8.92 -29.61 -15.32
CA GLU A 189 7.56 -29.61 -15.90
C GLU A 189 7.30 -28.32 -16.72
N PRO A 190 7.89 -28.15 -17.93
CA PRO A 190 7.85 -26.88 -18.68
C PRO A 190 6.46 -26.33 -19.02
N SER A 191 5.43 -27.18 -19.05
CA SER A 191 4.05 -26.80 -19.33
C SER A 191 3.24 -26.42 -18.08
N ARG A 192 3.76 -26.71 -16.88
CA ARG A 192 3.07 -26.46 -15.62
C ARG A 192 3.29 -25.01 -15.16
N PRO A 193 2.23 -24.27 -14.76
CA PRO A 193 2.41 -23.00 -14.07
C PRO A 193 3.15 -23.22 -12.74
N VAL A 194 4.26 -22.53 -12.53
CA VAL A 194 5.07 -22.67 -11.31
C VAL A 194 4.93 -21.49 -10.36
N TRP A 195 4.49 -20.35 -10.88
CA TRP A 195 4.23 -19.14 -10.11
C TRP A 195 2.90 -18.54 -10.54
N ILE A 196 1.89 -18.64 -9.68
CA ILE A 196 0.56 -18.05 -9.86
C ILE A 196 0.44 -16.91 -8.84
N ASP A 197 0.56 -15.67 -9.30
CA ASP A 197 0.42 -14.46 -8.48
C ASP A 197 -1.06 -14.08 -8.37
N VAL A 198 -1.66 -14.33 -7.20
CA VAL A 198 -3.07 -14.11 -6.91
C VAL A 198 -3.26 -12.73 -6.29
N GLY A 199 -3.99 -11.85 -6.97
CA GLY A 199 -4.06 -10.43 -6.64
C GLY A 199 -2.74 -9.71 -7.00
N GLY A 200 -2.12 -10.09 -8.12
CA GLY A 200 -0.78 -9.66 -8.49
C GLY A 200 -0.68 -8.22 -9.03
N GLY A 201 -1.81 -7.52 -9.20
CA GLY A 201 -1.84 -6.11 -9.60
C GLY A 201 -1.18 -5.85 -10.95
N ASP A 202 -0.18 -4.97 -10.96
CA ASP A 202 0.59 -4.59 -12.15
C ASP A 202 1.74 -5.56 -12.49
N GLY A 203 1.85 -6.69 -11.78
CA GLY A 203 2.87 -7.72 -12.02
C GLY A 203 4.26 -7.38 -11.49
N HIS A 204 4.40 -6.29 -10.72
CA HIS A 204 5.70 -5.86 -10.18
C HIS A 204 6.43 -6.97 -9.40
N THR A 205 5.69 -7.80 -8.67
CA THR A 205 6.27 -8.92 -7.91
C THR A 205 6.89 -9.95 -8.84
N VAL A 206 6.17 -10.40 -9.87
CA VAL A 206 6.68 -11.34 -10.87
C VAL A 206 7.91 -10.79 -11.56
N ALA A 207 7.88 -9.51 -11.97
CA ALA A 207 9.02 -8.86 -12.61
C ALA A 207 10.28 -8.88 -11.74
N ILE A 208 10.16 -8.59 -10.43
CA ILE A 208 11.28 -8.66 -9.49
C ILE A 208 11.79 -10.09 -9.33
N PHE A 209 10.91 -11.08 -9.18
CA PHE A 209 11.32 -12.47 -9.03
C PHE A 209 12.04 -12.99 -10.27
N ARG A 210 11.56 -12.66 -11.48
CA ARG A 210 12.22 -13.05 -12.73
C ARG A 210 13.58 -12.39 -12.91
N ARG A 211 13.71 -11.11 -12.56
CA ARG A 211 15.00 -10.41 -12.55
C ARG A 211 16.00 -11.03 -11.57
N ALA A 212 15.54 -11.40 -10.37
CA ALA A 212 16.38 -12.03 -9.34
C ALA A 212 16.70 -13.50 -9.67
N HIS A 213 15.82 -14.17 -10.42
CA HIS A 213 15.93 -15.58 -10.78
C HIS A 213 15.66 -15.76 -12.28
N PRO A 214 16.63 -15.45 -13.18
CA PRO A 214 16.43 -15.56 -14.63
C PRO A 214 16.07 -16.96 -15.14
N ALA A 215 16.31 -17.99 -14.32
CA ALA A 215 15.88 -19.36 -14.57
C ALA A 215 14.37 -19.59 -14.40
N LEU A 216 13.61 -18.61 -13.90
CA LEU A 216 12.15 -18.65 -13.80
C LEU A 216 11.51 -18.24 -15.14
N PRO A 217 10.91 -19.18 -15.90
CA PRO A 217 10.41 -18.88 -17.23
C PRO A 217 9.11 -18.07 -17.20
N ALA A 218 9.02 -17.05 -18.06
CA ALA A 218 7.85 -16.18 -18.15
C ALA A 218 6.54 -16.96 -18.42
N ALA A 219 6.61 -17.93 -19.33
CA ALA A 219 5.44 -18.73 -19.75
C ALA A 219 4.83 -19.58 -18.61
N GLN A 220 5.60 -19.85 -17.57
CA GLN A 220 5.16 -20.57 -16.37
C GLN A 220 4.76 -19.64 -15.21
N CYS A 221 4.89 -18.33 -15.41
CA CYS A 221 4.37 -17.29 -14.53
C CYS A 221 3.00 -16.83 -15.01
N LEU A 222 2.09 -16.65 -14.07
CA LEU A 222 0.71 -16.28 -14.33
C LEU A 222 0.26 -15.29 -13.26
N ILE A 223 -0.36 -14.20 -13.67
CA ILE A 223 -0.92 -13.17 -12.78
C ILE A 223 -2.44 -13.23 -12.89
N GLN A 224 -3.11 -13.37 -11.74
CA GLN A 224 -4.56 -13.35 -11.65
C GLN A 224 -5.04 -12.16 -10.82
N ASP A 225 -5.91 -11.34 -11.42
CA ASP A 225 -6.50 -10.17 -10.79
C ASP A 225 -7.85 -9.86 -11.45
N LEU A 226 -8.54 -8.79 -11.02
CA LEU A 226 -9.80 -8.40 -11.62
C LEU A 226 -9.65 -8.09 -13.13
N PRO A 227 -10.69 -8.31 -13.95
CA PRO A 227 -10.61 -8.13 -15.40
C PRO A 227 -10.03 -6.80 -15.86
N GLU A 228 -10.48 -5.71 -15.26
CA GLU A 228 -10.02 -4.35 -15.54
C GLU A 228 -8.55 -4.13 -15.17
N VAL A 229 -8.09 -4.75 -14.07
CA VAL A 229 -6.68 -4.68 -13.63
C VAL A 229 -5.80 -5.42 -14.62
N CYS A 230 -6.16 -6.65 -15.00
CA CYS A 230 -5.41 -7.42 -15.99
C CYS A 230 -5.28 -6.69 -17.33
N VAL A 231 -6.37 -6.09 -17.83
CA VAL A 231 -6.34 -5.33 -19.10
C VAL A 231 -5.40 -4.13 -19.01
N GLN A 232 -5.51 -3.34 -17.94
CA GLN A 232 -4.65 -2.16 -17.75
C GLN A 232 -3.18 -2.54 -17.54
N ALA A 233 -2.92 -3.59 -16.75
CA ALA A 233 -1.59 -4.05 -16.42
C ALA A 233 -0.89 -4.67 -17.64
N ALA A 234 -1.57 -5.51 -18.42
CA ALA A 234 -1.01 -6.12 -19.63
C ALA A 234 -0.57 -5.05 -20.66
N HIS A 235 -1.33 -3.97 -20.81
CA HIS A 235 -0.94 -2.85 -21.67
C HIS A 235 0.34 -2.15 -21.18
N LYS A 236 0.48 -1.92 -19.87
CA LYS A 236 1.67 -1.30 -19.28
C LYS A 236 2.89 -2.23 -19.30
N ALA A 237 2.65 -3.53 -19.09
CA ALA A 237 3.66 -4.57 -19.03
C ALA A 237 4.40 -4.80 -20.36
N ALA A 238 3.81 -4.40 -21.49
CA ALA A 238 4.46 -4.48 -22.80
C ALA A 238 5.81 -3.73 -22.88
N ALA A 239 6.07 -2.80 -21.96
CA ALA A 239 7.34 -2.09 -21.85
C ALA A 239 8.36 -2.74 -20.89
N ASP A 240 7.98 -3.78 -20.14
CA ASP A 240 8.85 -4.48 -19.19
C ASP A 240 9.25 -5.87 -19.72
N ALA A 241 10.54 -6.04 -20.03
CA ALA A 241 11.09 -7.32 -20.51
C ALA A 241 10.91 -8.47 -19.51
N GLU A 242 10.81 -8.17 -18.21
CA GLU A 242 10.56 -9.17 -17.17
C GLU A 242 9.09 -9.62 -17.13
N LEU A 243 8.20 -8.99 -17.88
CA LEU A 243 6.80 -9.40 -18.02
C LEU A 243 6.47 -9.92 -19.42
N ASP A 244 7.40 -9.79 -20.38
CA ASP A 244 7.24 -10.40 -21.69
C ASP A 244 7.11 -11.94 -21.59
N GLY A 245 6.04 -12.48 -22.13
CA GLY A 245 5.65 -13.89 -22.05
C GLY A 245 4.95 -14.32 -20.75
N VAL A 246 4.71 -13.42 -19.79
CA VAL A 246 3.90 -13.71 -18.59
C VAL A 246 2.41 -13.70 -18.96
N ARG A 247 1.65 -14.67 -18.43
CA ARG A 247 0.20 -14.75 -18.67
C ARG A 247 -0.59 -13.91 -17.69
N TRP A 248 -1.62 -13.24 -18.20
CA TRP A 248 -2.58 -12.47 -17.42
C TRP A 248 -3.94 -13.15 -17.54
N GLU A 249 -4.53 -13.58 -16.43
CA GLU A 249 -5.81 -14.29 -16.44
C GLU A 249 -6.78 -13.67 -15.43
N PRO A 250 -7.95 -13.16 -15.86
CA PRO A 250 -8.88 -12.50 -14.96
C PRO A 250 -9.45 -13.48 -13.92
N MET A 251 -9.59 -13.03 -12.67
CA MET A 251 -10.11 -13.80 -11.56
C MET A 251 -10.52 -12.88 -10.39
N ASP A 252 -11.66 -13.17 -9.76
CA ASP A 252 -11.98 -12.65 -8.43
C ASP A 252 -11.70 -13.70 -7.36
N PHE A 253 -10.65 -13.53 -6.55
CA PHE A 253 -10.31 -14.47 -5.47
C PHE A 253 -11.39 -14.60 -4.38
N HIS A 254 -12.39 -13.72 -4.33
CA HIS A 254 -13.55 -13.86 -3.45
C HIS A 254 -14.55 -14.92 -3.93
N ALA A 255 -14.58 -15.21 -5.23
CA ALA A 255 -15.59 -16.09 -5.85
C ALA A 255 -14.98 -17.27 -6.60
N ASP A 256 -13.89 -17.02 -7.33
CA ASP A 256 -13.30 -17.93 -8.28
C ASP A 256 -12.10 -18.68 -7.70
N PRO A 257 -11.92 -19.97 -8.04
CA PRO A 257 -10.66 -20.64 -7.79
C PRO A 257 -9.58 -20.12 -8.75
N PRO A 258 -8.30 -20.08 -8.32
CA PRO A 258 -7.20 -19.82 -9.23
C PRO A 258 -6.99 -20.98 -10.20
N VAL A 259 -6.12 -20.78 -11.19
CA VAL A 259 -5.74 -21.84 -12.14
C VAL A 259 -5.32 -23.10 -11.40
N VAL A 260 -5.89 -24.25 -11.75
CA VAL A 260 -5.67 -25.52 -11.06
C VAL A 260 -4.32 -26.16 -11.41
N GLY A 261 -3.71 -26.84 -10.44
CA GLY A 261 -2.52 -27.67 -10.67
C GLY A 261 -1.18 -26.92 -10.72
N GLY A 262 -1.15 -25.65 -10.34
CA GLY A 262 0.09 -24.88 -10.22
C GLY A 262 1.03 -25.39 -9.11
N ARG A 263 2.26 -24.89 -9.09
CA ARG A 263 3.23 -25.20 -8.01
C ARG A 263 3.09 -24.26 -6.81
N ALA A 264 3.13 -22.95 -7.05
CA ALA A 264 3.01 -21.94 -6.00
C ALA A 264 1.90 -20.93 -6.33
N TYR A 265 0.99 -20.75 -5.38
CA TYR A 265 -0.05 -19.72 -5.37
C TYR A 265 0.40 -18.62 -4.43
N TYR A 266 0.92 -17.54 -4.98
CA TYR A 266 1.54 -16.46 -4.24
C TYR A 266 0.53 -15.35 -3.96
N LEU A 267 0.36 -14.98 -2.69
CA LEU A 267 -0.48 -13.87 -2.24
C LEU A 267 0.39 -12.89 -1.48
N ARG A 268 0.64 -11.71 -2.04
CA ARG A 268 1.43 -10.65 -1.38
C ARG A 268 0.56 -9.45 -1.09
N HIS A 269 0.47 -9.08 0.18
CA HIS A 269 -0.37 -7.97 0.65
C HIS A 269 -1.84 -8.10 0.22
N VAL A 270 -2.39 -9.33 0.26
CA VAL A 270 -3.79 -9.59 -0.08
C VAL A 270 -4.61 -9.81 1.18
N LEU A 271 -4.24 -10.78 2.02
CA LEU A 271 -5.03 -11.14 3.20
C LEU A 271 -5.07 -10.02 4.24
N ARG A 272 -4.03 -9.19 4.31
CA ARG A 272 -3.94 -8.05 5.21
C ARG A 272 -5.06 -7.01 5.01
N ASP A 273 -5.65 -6.94 3.82
CA ASP A 273 -6.71 -5.98 3.50
C ASP A 273 -8.07 -6.42 4.04
N TYR A 274 -8.15 -7.64 4.61
CA TYR A 274 -9.41 -8.26 4.98
C TYR A 274 -9.42 -8.75 6.42
N SER A 275 -10.63 -8.90 6.95
CA SER A 275 -10.92 -9.58 8.22
C SER A 275 -10.51 -11.05 8.20
N ASP A 276 -10.43 -11.70 9.37
CA ASP A 276 -10.08 -13.12 9.46
C ASP A 276 -11.12 -14.02 8.75
N ALA A 277 -12.40 -13.67 8.81
CA ALA A 277 -13.46 -14.42 8.14
C ALA A 277 -13.31 -14.34 6.60
N THR A 278 -13.03 -13.15 6.07
CA THR A 278 -12.85 -12.95 4.63
C THR A 278 -11.51 -13.54 4.16
N ALA A 279 -10.41 -13.37 4.89
CA ALA A 279 -9.14 -14.01 4.60
C ALA A 279 -9.24 -15.55 4.57
N THR A 280 -10.01 -16.13 5.50
CA THR A 280 -10.31 -17.58 5.51
C THR A 280 -11.04 -18.00 4.24
N ARG A 281 -12.04 -17.24 3.80
CA ARG A 281 -12.79 -17.51 2.55
C ARG A 281 -11.87 -17.44 1.32
N ILE A 282 -11.02 -16.42 1.24
CA ILE A 282 -10.03 -16.27 0.16
C ILE A 282 -9.11 -17.49 0.13
N LEU A 283 -8.53 -17.88 1.28
CA LEU A 283 -7.66 -19.06 1.35
C LEU A 283 -8.40 -20.35 0.96
N LYS A 284 -9.67 -20.53 1.34
CA LYS A 284 -10.49 -21.68 0.89
C LYS A 284 -10.66 -21.70 -0.63
N ASN A 285 -10.88 -20.55 -1.25
CA ASN A 285 -10.99 -20.46 -2.70
C ASN A 285 -9.66 -20.78 -3.39
N VAL A 286 -8.56 -20.20 -2.91
CA VAL A 286 -7.22 -20.48 -3.43
C VAL A 286 -6.85 -21.96 -3.26
N ALA A 287 -7.21 -22.56 -2.12
CA ALA A 287 -6.98 -23.98 -1.84
C ALA A 287 -7.62 -24.92 -2.87
N ARG A 288 -8.67 -24.50 -3.58
CA ARG A 288 -9.27 -25.28 -4.67
C ARG A 288 -8.34 -25.44 -5.88
N GLY A 289 -7.33 -24.58 -6.03
CA GLY A 289 -6.27 -24.71 -7.03
C GLY A 289 -5.25 -25.82 -6.71
N LEU A 290 -5.09 -26.17 -5.42
CA LEU A 290 -4.08 -27.12 -4.92
C LEU A 290 -4.51 -28.58 -5.17
N THR A 291 -4.58 -28.98 -6.45
CA THR A 291 -4.93 -30.34 -6.85
C THR A 291 -3.76 -31.33 -6.79
N ARG A 292 -2.55 -30.85 -6.49
CA ARG A 292 -1.33 -31.66 -6.42
C ARG A 292 -0.72 -31.59 -5.02
N ALA A 293 -0.17 -32.71 -4.54
CA ALA A 293 0.44 -32.83 -3.21
C ALA A 293 1.63 -31.86 -3.00
N ASP A 294 2.28 -31.49 -4.10
CA ASP A 294 3.45 -30.64 -4.11
C ASP A 294 3.12 -29.15 -4.27
N ALA A 295 1.83 -28.80 -4.41
CA ALA A 295 1.37 -27.42 -4.51
C ALA A 295 1.40 -26.72 -3.15
N ARG A 296 1.70 -25.42 -3.14
CA ARG A 296 1.78 -24.57 -1.94
C ARG A 296 1.08 -23.24 -2.14
N ILE A 297 0.48 -22.72 -1.08
CA ILE A 297 0.09 -21.31 -0.99
C ILE A 297 1.20 -20.57 -0.26
N LEU A 298 1.68 -19.48 -0.85
CA LEU A 298 2.74 -18.63 -0.29
C LEU A 298 2.14 -17.28 0.06
N VAL A 299 1.92 -17.02 1.35
CA VAL A 299 1.42 -15.71 1.82
C VAL A 299 2.60 -14.85 2.23
N ALA A 300 2.86 -13.76 1.50
CA ALA A 300 3.96 -12.84 1.75
C ALA A 300 3.46 -11.54 2.39
N GLU A 301 3.52 -11.48 3.72
CA GLU A 301 2.97 -10.37 4.51
C GLU A 301 3.80 -10.08 5.77
N GLN A 302 3.48 -8.97 6.44
CA GLN A 302 4.02 -8.66 7.77
C GLN A 302 3.47 -9.66 8.79
N VAL A 303 4.34 -10.26 9.59
CA VAL A 303 3.94 -11.09 10.74
C VAL A 303 4.21 -10.31 12.01
N SER A 304 3.14 -9.82 12.64
CA SER A 304 3.20 -8.97 13.82
C SER A 304 3.78 -9.69 15.04
N THR A 305 4.54 -8.94 15.84
CA THR A 305 4.96 -9.35 17.18
C THR A 305 3.88 -9.05 18.21
N GLU A 306 3.97 -9.71 19.36
CA GLU A 306 3.07 -9.46 20.49
C GLU A 306 3.89 -9.15 21.75
N PRO A 307 3.85 -7.90 22.28
CA PRO A 307 3.18 -6.74 21.71
C PRO A 307 3.88 -6.22 20.43
N PRO A 308 3.16 -5.48 19.56
CA PRO A 308 3.76 -4.84 18.40
C PRO A 308 4.59 -3.61 18.80
N ALA A 309 5.65 -3.33 18.05
CA ALA A 309 6.33 -2.03 18.13
C ALA A 309 5.36 -0.91 17.69
N GLN A 310 5.59 0.32 18.17
CA GLN A 310 4.68 1.44 17.93
C GLN A 310 4.36 1.67 16.44
N TYR A 311 5.36 1.59 15.57
CA TYR A 311 5.17 1.78 14.13
C TYR A 311 4.33 0.64 13.50
N ALA A 312 4.51 -0.60 13.95
CA ALA A 312 3.70 -1.72 13.50
C ALA A 312 2.24 -1.59 13.96
N ALA A 313 2.02 -1.16 15.21
CA ALA A 313 0.68 -0.86 15.72
C ALA A 313 0.00 0.28 14.94
N PHE A 314 0.74 1.33 14.59
CA PHE A 314 0.25 2.41 13.74
C PHE A 314 -0.16 1.89 12.35
N LYS A 315 0.68 1.07 11.72
CA LYS A 315 0.36 0.46 10.42
C LYS A 315 -0.91 -0.38 10.48
N ASP A 316 -1.04 -1.25 11.48
CA ASP A 316 -2.25 -2.05 11.69
C ASP A 316 -3.49 -1.17 11.88
N PHE A 317 -3.38 -0.09 12.67
CA PHE A 317 -4.46 0.88 12.83
C PHE A 317 -4.88 1.53 11.50
N THR A 318 -3.94 1.75 10.56
CA THR A 318 -4.29 2.24 9.22
C THR A 318 -5.05 1.19 8.39
N MET A 319 -4.80 -0.10 8.63
CA MET A 319 -5.52 -1.19 7.95
C MET A 319 -6.97 -1.27 8.41
N LEU A 320 -7.26 -1.00 9.68
CA LEU A 320 -8.64 -0.94 10.19
C LEU A 320 -9.51 0.00 9.35
N ALA A 321 -8.95 1.12 8.88
CA ALA A 321 -9.67 2.10 8.08
C ALA A 321 -10.24 1.51 6.78
N ILE A 322 -9.57 0.48 6.23
CA ILE A 322 -9.96 -0.19 5.00
C ILE A 322 -10.64 -1.55 5.24
N GLY A 323 -10.87 -1.94 6.51
CA GLY A 323 -11.42 -3.26 6.87
C GLY A 323 -10.38 -4.38 7.01
N GLY A 324 -9.10 -4.03 6.92
CA GLY A 324 -7.97 -4.94 7.04
C GLY A 324 -7.37 -4.99 8.45
N LYS A 325 -6.38 -5.88 8.61
CA LYS A 325 -5.57 -6.04 9.82
C LYS A 325 -4.26 -6.77 9.52
N ASP A 326 -3.20 -6.39 10.22
CA ASP A 326 -1.97 -7.18 10.31
C ASP A 326 -2.20 -8.35 11.29
N ARG A 327 -1.48 -9.47 11.11
CA ARG A 327 -1.67 -10.69 11.91
C ARG A 327 -0.39 -11.17 12.55
N THR A 328 -0.51 -11.73 13.76
CA THR A 328 0.55 -12.54 14.36
C THR A 328 0.66 -13.88 13.66
N LEU A 329 1.74 -14.64 13.93
CA LEU A 329 1.88 -15.99 13.38
C LEU A 329 0.72 -16.90 13.80
N GLU A 330 0.28 -16.83 15.06
CA GLU A 330 -0.87 -17.61 15.52
C GLU A 330 -2.18 -17.17 14.85
N GLY A 331 -2.33 -15.87 14.56
CA GLY A 331 -3.44 -15.37 13.74
C GLY A 331 -3.46 -15.98 12.35
N PHE A 332 -2.33 -15.98 11.64
CA PHE A 332 -2.22 -16.64 10.34
C PHE A 332 -2.47 -18.14 10.41
N LYS A 333 -1.91 -18.85 11.40
CA LYS A 333 -2.17 -20.28 11.60
C LYS A 333 -3.65 -20.56 11.85
N LYS A 334 -4.34 -19.70 12.59
CA LYS A 334 -5.79 -19.82 12.81
C LYS A 334 -6.55 -19.70 11.48
N VAL A 335 -6.30 -18.64 10.72
CA VAL A 335 -6.95 -18.41 9.41
C VAL A 335 -6.66 -19.56 8.44
N ALA A 336 -5.41 -20.07 8.42
CA ALA A 336 -5.04 -21.24 7.62
C ALA A 336 -5.82 -22.50 8.05
N ARG A 337 -5.86 -22.82 9.36
CA ARG A 337 -6.61 -23.97 9.89
C ARG A 337 -8.09 -23.90 9.56
N ASP A 338 -8.70 -22.72 9.74
CA ASP A 338 -10.12 -22.49 9.43
C ASP A 338 -10.41 -22.66 7.92
N ALA A 339 -9.38 -22.54 7.08
CA ALA A 339 -9.39 -22.77 5.64
C ALA A 339 -9.04 -24.21 5.21
N GLY A 340 -8.78 -25.13 6.15
CA GLY A 340 -8.35 -26.50 5.84
C GLY A 340 -6.88 -26.62 5.42
N LEU A 341 -6.08 -25.61 5.76
CA LEU A 341 -4.65 -25.53 5.48
C LEU A 341 -3.84 -25.63 6.77
N GLU A 342 -2.55 -25.93 6.65
CA GLU A 342 -1.57 -25.74 7.71
C GLU A 342 -0.41 -24.89 7.21
N VAL A 343 0.17 -24.11 8.12
CA VAL A 343 1.43 -23.38 7.86
C VAL A 343 2.57 -24.37 8.07
N GLU A 344 3.13 -24.87 6.97
CA GLU A 344 4.24 -25.84 6.96
C GLU A 344 5.56 -25.17 7.36
N LYS A 345 5.81 -23.97 6.82
CA LYS A 345 7.05 -23.24 7.05
C LYS A 345 6.85 -21.73 7.06
N VAL A 346 7.69 -21.04 7.82
CA VAL A 346 7.74 -19.57 7.87
C VAL A 346 9.13 -19.13 7.47
N TRP A 347 9.22 -18.44 6.34
CA TRP A 347 10.45 -17.92 5.77
C TRP A 347 10.62 -16.46 6.17
N ARG A 348 11.73 -16.12 6.82
CA ARG A 348 11.99 -14.79 7.38
C ARG A 348 13.36 -14.29 6.95
N ASP A 349 13.47 -12.99 6.76
CA ASP A 349 14.76 -12.29 6.76
C ASP A 349 14.93 -11.52 8.08
N LYS A 350 16.17 -11.44 8.59
CA LYS A 350 16.47 -10.87 9.92
C LYS A 350 16.22 -9.36 9.99
N GLY A 351 16.17 -8.67 8.84
CA GLY A 351 16.02 -7.21 8.77
C GLY A 351 14.58 -6.70 8.67
N THR A 352 13.57 -7.59 8.62
CA THR A 352 12.20 -7.20 8.27
C THR A 352 11.15 -7.97 9.07
N PRO A 353 10.01 -7.34 9.43
CA PRO A 353 8.87 -8.05 10.02
C PRO A 353 8.07 -8.84 8.96
N HIS A 354 8.41 -8.71 7.68
CA HIS A 354 7.79 -9.49 6.60
C HIS A 354 8.28 -10.93 6.61
N ALA A 355 7.40 -11.83 6.23
CA ALA A 355 7.69 -13.25 6.08
C ALA A 355 6.90 -13.81 4.90
N VAL A 356 7.36 -14.95 4.38
CA VAL A 356 6.55 -15.81 3.50
C VAL A 356 6.09 -17.01 4.32
N LEU A 357 4.78 -17.12 4.52
CA LEU A 357 4.16 -18.28 5.13
C LEU A 357 3.84 -19.29 4.02
N GLU A 358 4.49 -20.43 4.06
CA GLU A 358 4.26 -21.54 3.15
C GLU A 358 3.19 -22.46 3.76
N MET A 359 2.08 -22.60 3.04
CA MET A 359 0.90 -23.34 3.47
C MET A 359 0.59 -24.48 2.52
N ARG A 360 0.06 -25.57 3.08
CA ARG A 360 -0.42 -26.75 2.32
C ARG A 360 -1.77 -27.22 2.84
N LEU A 361 -2.48 -28.00 2.03
CA LEU A 361 -3.69 -28.70 2.45
C LEU A 361 -3.40 -29.71 3.58
N VAL A 362 -4.25 -29.73 4.59
CA VAL A 362 -4.22 -30.75 5.65
C VAL A 362 -4.59 -32.10 5.02
N GLY A 363 -3.78 -33.13 5.26
CA GLY A 363 -3.99 -34.47 4.70
C GLY A 363 -3.41 -34.71 3.29
N ALA A 364 -2.79 -33.72 2.66
CA ALA A 364 -2.17 -33.86 1.33
C ALA A 364 -0.83 -34.64 1.31
N GLY A 365 -0.63 -35.57 2.25
CA GLY A 365 0.60 -36.35 2.37
C GLY A 365 0.51 -37.47 3.39
N VAL A 366 -0.17 -38.56 3.03
CA VAL A 366 0.21 -39.95 3.33
C VAL A 366 -0.38 -40.82 2.21
N GLU A 367 0.33 -40.97 1.10
CA GLU A 367 0.31 -42.18 0.27
C GLU A 367 1.73 -42.45 -0.22
#